data_AF-A0A1F2HBY6-F1
#
_entry.id   AF-A0A1F2HBY6-F1
#
_cell.length_a   1.000
_cell.length_b   1.000
_cell.length_c   1.000
_cell.angle_alpha   90.00
_cell.angle_beta   90.00
_cell.angle_gamma   90.00
#
_symmetry.space_group_name_H-M   'P 1'
#
loop_
_entity.id
_entity.type
_entity.pdbx_description
1 polymer ?
#
loop_
_entity_poly.entity_id
_entity_poly.type
_entity_poly.pdbx_seq_one_letter_code
_entity_poly.pdbx_strand_id
1 'polypeptide(L)'
;MENTTLRSVLSQLEGNAWQCNYMVTNTSLDKTTSGSARLIFYNDNLLIKWDNEYRLEYKVGAIPVSSFSKYQNVEYDGRTLTIITSKWEMYFTF
;
A
#
# COMPACT_ATOMS: atom_id res chain seq x y z
N MET A 1 -4.22 2.68 -15.78
CA MET A 1 -3.67 3.17 -14.50
C MET A 1 -2.83 4.39 -14.82
N GLU A 2 -3.13 5.52 -14.18
CA GLU A 2 -2.36 6.76 -14.40
C GLU A 2 -1.27 6.87 -13.34
N ASN A 3 -0.05 7.23 -13.77
CA ASN A 3 1.05 7.49 -12.86
C ASN A 3 0.84 8.87 -12.23
N THR A 4 0.85 8.93 -10.91
CA THR A 4 0.59 10.14 -10.12
C THR A 4 1.40 10.11 -8.83
N THR A 5 1.23 11.12 -7.97
CA THR A 5 1.84 11.15 -6.64
C THR A 5 0.85 10.70 -5.57
N LEU A 6 1.34 10.12 -4.48
CA LEU A 6 0.50 9.81 -3.32
C LEU A 6 -0.29 11.03 -2.85
N ARG A 7 0.32 12.22 -2.85
CA ARG A 7 -0.36 13.48 -2.50
C ARG A 7 -1.62 13.71 -3.35
N SER A 8 -1.54 13.48 -4.66
CA SER A 8 -2.68 13.67 -5.57
C SER A 8 -3.78 12.62 -5.33
N VAL A 9 -3.42 11.36 -5.07
CA VAL A 9 -4.39 10.32 -4.71
C VAL A 9 -5.08 10.65 -3.40
N LEU A 10 -4.30 10.98 -2.36
CA LEU A 10 -4.82 11.28 -1.02
C LEU A 10 -5.72 12.51 -1.01
N SER A 11 -5.49 13.50 -1.89
CA SER A 11 -6.41 14.65 -2.03
C SER A 11 -7.77 14.30 -2.64
N GLN A 12 -7.91 13.14 -3.27
CA GLN A 12 -9.18 12.65 -3.84
C GLN A 12 -9.98 11.80 -2.83
N LEU A 13 -9.34 11.36 -1.76
CA LEU A 13 -9.97 10.54 -0.73
C LEU A 13 -10.42 11.43 0.44
N GLU A 14 -11.65 11.25 0.92
CA GLU A 14 -12.13 11.97 2.09
C GLU A 14 -11.51 11.42 3.38
N GLY A 15 -11.02 12.32 4.24
CA GLY A 15 -10.45 11.97 5.55
C GLY A 15 -8.95 11.70 5.53
N ASN A 16 -8.46 11.09 6.61
CA ASN A 16 -7.03 10.79 6.81
C ASN A 16 -6.77 9.32 7.12
N ALA A 17 -7.80 8.46 7.08
CA ALA A 17 -7.65 7.05 7.36
C ALA A 17 -8.72 6.22 6.64
N TRP A 18 -8.28 5.13 6.02
CA TRP A 18 -9.13 4.32 5.14
C TRP A 18 -8.90 2.84 5.44
N GLN A 19 -9.99 2.08 5.55
CA GLN A 19 -9.93 0.63 5.57
C GLN A 19 -9.93 0.13 4.14
N CYS A 20 -9.07 -0.82 3.81
CA CYS A 20 -8.95 -1.36 2.46
C CYS A 20 -8.57 -2.84 2.51
N ASN A 21 -8.84 -3.54 1.41
CA ASN A 21 -8.22 -4.83 1.16
C ASN A 21 -6.89 -4.61 0.45
N TYR A 22 -5.92 -5.50 0.70
CA TYR A 22 -4.65 -5.46 0.00
C TYR A 22 -4.33 -6.78 -0.70
N MET A 23 -3.50 -6.67 -1.74
CA MET A 23 -2.68 -7.75 -2.28
C MET A 23 -1.24 -7.27 -2.30
N VAL A 24 -0.31 -8.10 -1.82
CA VAL A 24 1.12 -7.78 -1.79
C VAL A 24 1.94 -8.95 -2.32
N THR A 25 2.88 -8.65 -3.21
CA THR A 25 3.83 -9.60 -3.77
C THR A 25 5.24 -9.21 -3.36
N ASN A 26 5.98 -10.15 -2.76
CA ASN A 26 7.43 -10.06 -2.65
C ASN A 26 8.05 -10.47 -3.99
N THR A 27 8.52 -9.50 -4.76
CA THR A 27 9.04 -9.73 -6.13
C THR A 27 10.31 -10.58 -6.14
N SER A 28 11.08 -10.59 -5.05
CA SER A 28 12.31 -11.38 -4.93
C SER A 28 12.03 -12.86 -4.64
N LEU A 29 10.86 -13.18 -4.07
CA LEU A 29 10.48 -14.56 -3.72
C LEU A 29 9.33 -15.10 -4.58
N ASP A 30 8.75 -14.27 -5.44
CA ASP A 30 7.53 -14.56 -6.21
C ASP A 30 6.40 -15.13 -5.33
N LYS A 31 6.20 -14.49 -4.17
CA LYS A 31 5.18 -14.88 -3.20
C LYS A 31 4.17 -13.77 -3.00
N THR A 32 2.90 -14.10 -3.17
CA THR A 32 1.78 -13.17 -3.05
C THR A 32 0.87 -13.56 -1.90
N THR A 33 0.36 -12.56 -1.18
CA THR A 33 -0.72 -12.76 -0.21
C THR A 33 -1.66 -11.57 -0.19
N SER A 34 -2.82 -11.76 0.44
CA SER A 34 -3.86 -10.75 0.56
C SER A 34 -4.47 -10.75 1.96
N GLY A 35 -5.06 -9.63 2.33
CA GLY A 35 -5.68 -9.41 3.63
C GLY A 35 -6.33 -8.04 3.71
N SER A 36 -6.53 -7.56 4.93
CA SER A 36 -7.07 -6.22 5.18
C SER A 36 -6.00 -5.31 5.78
N ALA A 37 -6.04 -4.03 5.43
CA ALA A 37 -5.14 -3.04 5.98
C ALA A 37 -5.89 -1.74 6.26
N ARG A 38 -5.28 -0.91 7.11
CA ARG A 38 -5.70 0.47 7.30
C ARG A 38 -4.60 1.40 6.81
N LEU A 39 -4.93 2.22 5.84
CA LEU A 39 -4.08 3.31 5.38
C LEU A 39 -4.34 4.56 6.23
N ILE A 40 -3.30 5.29 6.61
CA ILE A 40 -3.37 6.47 7.46
C ILE A 40 -2.47 7.55 6.88
N PHE A 41 -3.02 8.71 6.55
CA PHE A 41 -2.23 9.88 6.17
C PHE A 41 -1.86 10.69 7.43
N TYR A 42 -0.56 10.79 7.71
CA TYR A 42 -0.03 11.50 8.87
C TYR A 42 1.34 12.10 8.57
N ASN A 43 1.54 13.36 8.95
CA ASN A 43 2.81 14.08 8.83
C ASN A 43 3.49 13.88 7.46
N ASP A 44 2.75 14.19 6.39
CA ASP A 44 3.20 14.07 4.99
C ASP A 44 3.59 12.66 4.53
N ASN A 45 3.19 11.63 5.26
CA ASN A 45 3.42 10.23 4.93
C ASN A 45 2.10 9.43 4.93
N LEU A 46 2.03 8.46 4.03
CA LEU A 46 1.06 7.38 4.05
C LEU A 46 1.64 6.24 4.89
N LEU A 47 1.00 5.94 6.01
CA LEU A 47 1.30 4.81 6.88
C LEU A 47 0.33 3.66 6.59
N ILE A 48 0.84 2.44 6.59
CA ILE A 48 0.08 1.21 6.39
C ILE A 48 0.09 0.45 7.69
N LYS A 49 -1.10 0.23 8.26
CA LYS A 49 -1.29 -0.69 9.36
C LYS A 49 -1.85 -2.00 8.80
N TRP A 50 -0.98 -3.00 8.70
CA TRP A 50 -1.36 -4.37 8.32
C TRP A 50 -2.22 -5.00 9.42
N ASP A 51 -3.19 -5.83 9.04
CA ASP A 51 -4.01 -6.61 9.98
C ASP A 51 -3.21 -7.67 10.75
N ASN A 52 -2.22 -8.29 10.09
CA ASN A 52 -1.41 -9.36 10.66
C ASN A 52 -0.01 -9.43 10.03
N GLU A 53 0.94 -8.69 10.60
CA GLU A 53 2.33 -8.65 10.12
C GLU A 53 3.05 -10.01 10.22
N TYR A 54 2.78 -10.79 11.26
CA TYR A 54 3.36 -12.14 11.40
C TYR A 54 2.94 -13.07 10.25
N ARG A 55 1.66 -13.01 9.86
CA ARG A 55 1.16 -13.77 8.71
C ARG A 55 1.79 -13.29 7.41
N LEU A 56 2.00 -11.98 7.25
CA LEU A 56 2.70 -11.43 6.09
C LEU A 56 4.13 -11.97 6.00
N GLU A 57 4.90 -11.87 7.08
CA GLU A 57 6.27 -12.40 7.12
C GLU A 57 6.32 -13.89 6.79
N TYR A 58 5.41 -14.70 7.34
CA TYR A 58 5.33 -16.12 7.04
C TYR A 58 4.97 -16.40 5.57
N LYS A 59 4.02 -15.65 4.99
CA LYS A 59 3.51 -15.89 3.63
C LYS A 59 4.40 -15.35 2.54
N VAL A 60 4.99 -14.16 2.73
CA VAL A 60 5.77 -13.44 1.72
C VAL A 60 7.22 -13.19 2.14
N GLY A 61 7.68 -13.82 3.23
CA GLY A 61 9.09 -13.93 3.63
C GLY A 61 9.67 -12.71 4.34
N ALA A 62 8.93 -11.61 4.44
CA ALA A 62 9.29 -10.40 5.18
C ALA A 62 8.04 -9.55 5.40
N ILE A 63 8.11 -8.60 6.32
CA ILE A 63 7.08 -7.58 6.49
C ILE A 63 7.22 -6.53 5.36
N PRO A 64 6.18 -6.26 4.56
CA PRO A 64 6.22 -5.23 3.52
C PRO A 64 6.46 -3.82 4.08
N VAL A 65 6.97 -2.92 3.23
CA VAL A 65 7.18 -1.51 3.63
C VAL A 65 5.87 -0.86 4.02
N SER A 66 5.84 -0.22 5.19
CA SER A 66 4.61 0.30 5.81
C SER A 66 4.52 1.83 5.83
N SER A 67 5.44 2.55 5.20
CA SER A 67 5.47 4.02 5.21
C SER A 67 5.99 4.56 3.89
N PHE A 68 5.24 5.50 3.31
CA PHE A 68 5.58 6.13 2.03
C PHE A 68 5.41 7.64 2.13
N SER A 69 6.38 8.37 1.62
CA SER A 69 6.28 9.83 1.49
C SER A 69 5.12 10.21 0.56
N LYS A 70 4.38 11.28 0.86
CA LYS A 70 3.33 11.80 -0.05
C LYS A 70 3.86 12.16 -1.44
N TYR A 71 5.16 12.33 -1.59
CA TYR A 71 5.81 12.62 -2.88
C TYR A 71 6.17 11.36 -3.68
N GLN A 72 5.92 10.16 -3.14
CA GLN A 72 6.14 8.90 -3.84
C GLN A 72 5.26 8.82 -5.10
N ASN A 73 5.87 8.41 -6.21
CA ASN A 73 5.14 8.08 -7.43
C ASN A 73 4.42 6.75 -7.25
N VAL A 74 3.17 6.71 -7.66
CA VAL A 74 2.22 5.60 -7.51
C VAL A 74 1.29 5.55 -8.71
N GLU A 75 0.53 4.47 -8.82
CA GLU A 75 -0.57 4.42 -9.78
C GLU A 75 -1.91 4.40 -9.06
N TYR A 76 -2.92 5.02 -9.66
CA TYR A 76 -4.28 5.02 -9.14
C TYR A 76 -5.29 4.95 -10.29
N ASP A 77 -6.35 4.18 -10.12
CA ASP A 77 -7.44 4.03 -11.10
C ASP A 77 -8.81 4.50 -10.60
N GLY A 78 -8.85 5.20 -9.46
CA GLY A 78 -10.08 5.62 -8.79
C GLY A 78 -10.60 4.64 -7.74
N ARG A 79 -10.05 3.42 -7.69
CA ARG A 79 -10.44 2.38 -6.72
C ARG A 79 -9.25 1.66 -6.08
N THR A 80 -8.19 1.48 -6.85
CA THR A 80 -7.00 0.73 -6.46
C THR A 80 -5.79 1.65 -6.48
N LEU A 81 -5.14 1.78 -5.31
CA LEU A 81 -3.83 2.40 -5.19
C LEU A 81 -2.75 1.33 -5.35
N THR A 82 -1.86 1.53 -6.31
CA THR A 82 -0.72 0.65 -6.58
C THR A 82 0.58 1.33 -6.19
N ILE A 83 1.36 0.68 -5.33
CA ILE A 83 2.70 1.12 -4.91
C ILE A 83 3.70 0.03 -5.27
N ILE A 84 4.62 0.36 -6.17
CA ILE A 84 5.69 -0.53 -6.61
C ILE A 84 7.02 -0.02 -6.05
N THR A 85 7.75 -0.91 -5.40
CA THR A 85 9.11 -0.67 -4.89
C THR A 85 10.05 -1.72 -5.47
N SER A 86 11.34 -1.66 -5.14
CA SER A 86 12.30 -2.67 -5.60
C SER A 86 12.00 -4.10 -5.12
N LYS A 87 11.26 -4.26 -4.02
CA LYS A 87 10.96 -5.58 -3.42
C LYS A 87 9.48 -5.94 -3.37
N TRP A 88 8.60 -4.95 -3.57
CA TRP A 88 7.18 -5.10 -3.28
C TRP A 88 6.34 -4.52 -4.40
N GLU A 89 5.36 -5.29 -4.83
CA GLU A 89 4.19 -4.78 -5.55
C GLU A 89 3.01 -4.84 -4.59
N MET A 90 2.41 -3.68 -4.33
CA MET A 90 1.33 -3.54 -3.34
C MET A 90 0.13 -2.89 -3.99
N TYR A 91 -1.03 -3.53 -3.84
CA TYR A 91 -2.31 -3.08 -4.36
C TYR A 91 -3.28 -2.90 -3.20
N PHE A 92 -3.89 -1.72 -3.07
CA PHE A 92 -4.87 -1.41 -2.03
C PHE A 92 -6.19 -1.02 -2.66
N THR A 93 -7.25 -1.77 -2.38
CA THR A 93 -8.59 -1.57 -2.94
C THR A 93 -9.54 -1.01 -1.88
N PHE A 94 -10.11 0.17 -2.15
CA PHE A 94 -11.10 0.86 -1.32
C PHE A 94 -12.54 0.44 -1.65
#